data_AF-A0ABD3D2J4-F1
#
_entry.id   AF-A0ABD3D2J4-F1
#
_cell.length_a   1.000
_cell.length_b   1.000
_cell.length_c   1.000
_cell.angle_alpha   90.00
_cell.angle_beta   90.00
_cell.angle_gamma   90.00
#
_symmetry.space_group_name_H-M   'P 1'
#
loop_
_entity.id
_entity.type
_entity.pdbx_description
1 polymer ?
#
loop_
_entity_poly.entity_id
_entity_poly.type
_entity_poly.pdbx_seq_one_letter_code
_entity_poly.pdbx_strand_id
1 'polypeptide(L)'
;MLTTGMIVEMVNIADAIRGCKLTTRRDEFEAWEKSLRSFQLLGLHMGFLRARLKQNVSMAFESEDALNTRRYWDTRMNFDRNEDEIPYLDAKIVGLNELSVKCDRGVEDLKTKAEKYMVIFQEEVDVSW
;
A
#
# COMPACT_ATOMS: atom_id res chain seq x y z
N MET A 1 -26.34 1.89 32.41
CA MET A 1 -25.00 1.41 32.01
C MET A 1 -24.37 2.30 30.92
N LEU A 2 -24.59 3.63 30.92
CA LEU A 2 -23.98 4.56 29.96
C LEU A 2 -22.63 5.13 30.44
N THR A 3 -22.43 5.21 31.75
CA THR A 3 -21.25 5.84 32.36
C THR A 3 -19.97 5.05 32.12
N THR A 4 -20.00 3.72 32.21
CA THR A 4 -18.81 2.87 31.98
C THR A 4 -18.30 2.99 30.55
N GLY A 5 -19.18 2.91 29.54
CA GLY A 5 -18.78 3.02 28.13
C GLY A 5 -18.16 4.38 27.80
N MET A 6 -18.71 5.46 28.36
CA MET A 6 -18.14 6.81 28.19
C MET A 6 -16.75 6.92 28.81
N ILE A 7 -16.52 6.35 30.01
CA ILE A 7 -15.22 6.38 30.67
C ILE A 7 -14.17 5.62 29.84
N VAL A 8 -14.52 4.44 29.32
CA VAL A 8 -13.61 3.68 28.46
C VAL A 8 -13.22 4.50 27.22
N GLU A 9 -14.18 5.15 26.57
CA GLU A 9 -13.90 5.95 25.39
C GLU A 9 -13.03 7.17 25.68
N MET A 10 -13.23 7.83 26.83
CA MET A 10 -12.36 8.92 27.28
C MET A 10 -10.91 8.46 27.49
N VAL A 11 -10.73 7.29 28.13
CA VAL A 11 -9.40 6.71 28.37
C VAL A 11 -8.75 6.36 27.03
N ASN A 12 -9.49 5.73 26.12
CA ASN A 12 -8.99 5.38 24.78
C ASN A 12 -8.51 6.62 24.01
N ILE A 13 -9.28 7.71 24.03
CA ILE A 13 -8.89 8.96 23.36
C ILE A 13 -7.67 9.59 24.04
N ALA A 14 -7.62 9.59 25.38
CA ALA A 14 -6.47 10.12 26.10
C ALA A 14 -5.19 9.34 25.79
N ASP A 15 -5.29 8.01 25.70
CA ASP A 15 -4.17 7.13 25.33
C ASP A 15 -3.78 7.32 23.86
N ALA A 16 -4.73 7.48 22.95
CA ALA A 16 -4.46 7.77 21.55
C ALA A 16 -3.73 9.13 21.38
N ILE A 17 -4.17 10.18 22.08
CA ILE A 17 -3.51 11.49 22.10
C ILE A 17 -2.10 11.39 22.70
N ARG A 18 -1.90 10.53 23.70
CA ARG A 18 -0.59 10.30 24.32
C ARG A 18 0.36 9.53 23.39
N GLY A 19 -0.17 8.59 22.62
CA GLY A 19 0.58 7.71 21.72
C GLY A 19 0.70 8.21 20.27
N CYS A 20 0.13 9.39 19.95
CA CYS A 20 0.17 9.92 18.59
C CYS A 20 1.61 10.20 18.14
N LYS A 21 1.87 10.01 16.85
CA LYS A 21 3.18 10.19 16.21
C LYS A 21 3.12 11.34 15.21
N LEU A 22 4.28 11.79 14.72
CA LEU A 22 4.33 12.76 13.62
C LEU A 22 3.64 12.25 12.35
N THR A 23 3.59 10.93 12.16
CA THR A 23 2.90 10.27 11.04
C THR A 23 1.39 10.09 11.27
N THR A 24 0.87 10.36 12.48
CA THR A 24 -0.58 10.33 12.74
C THR A 24 -1.30 11.30 11.82
N ARG A 25 -2.42 10.87 11.23
CA ARG A 25 -3.11 11.66 10.22
C ARG A 25 -3.90 12.81 10.85
N ARG A 26 -4.09 13.90 10.09
CA ARG A 26 -4.81 15.09 10.57
C ARG A 26 -6.26 14.80 10.95
N ASP A 27 -6.94 13.94 10.20
CA ASP A 27 -8.33 13.54 10.43
C ASP A 27 -8.52 12.76 11.75
N GLU A 28 -7.50 12.04 12.21
CA GLU A 28 -7.52 11.41 13.54
C GLU A 28 -7.56 12.47 14.65
N PHE A 29 -6.73 13.52 14.54
CA PHE A 29 -6.76 14.65 15.48
C PHE A 29 -8.11 15.38 15.46
N GLU A 30 -8.72 15.54 14.29
CA GLU A 30 -10.04 16.16 14.14
C GLU A 30 -11.16 15.30 14.77
N ALA A 31 -11.09 13.98 14.59
CA ALA A 31 -12.02 13.04 15.22
C ALA A 31 -11.93 13.11 16.75
N TRP A 32 -10.72 13.11 17.32
CA TRP A 32 -10.53 13.26 18.76
C TRP A 32 -11.04 14.59 19.29
N GLU A 33 -10.77 15.70 18.59
CA GLU A 33 -11.28 17.02 18.98
C GLU A 33 -12.81 17.06 18.98
N LYS A 34 -13.47 16.42 18.00
CA LYS A 34 -14.93 16.33 17.94
C LYS A 34 -15.49 15.51 19.11
N SER A 35 -14.87 14.38 19.45
CA SER A 35 -15.27 13.56 20.60
C SER A 35 -15.10 14.31 21.91
N LEU A 36 -13.96 14.97 22.12
CA LEU A 36 -13.71 15.77 23.32
C LEU A 36 -14.69 16.94 23.48
N ARG A 37 -15.06 17.61 22.39
CA ARG A 37 -16.13 18.64 22.43
C ARG A 37 -17.47 18.05 22.82
N SER A 38 -17.82 16.88 22.29
CA SER A 38 -19.07 16.19 22.61
C SER A 38 -19.14 15.85 24.11
N PHE A 39 -18.05 15.35 24.68
CA PHE A 39 -17.96 15.12 26.13
C PHE A 39 -18.07 16.40 26.94
N GLN A 40 -17.46 17.51 26.47
CA GLN A 40 -17.59 18.79 27.15
C GLN A 40 -19.04 19.32 27.15
N LEU A 41 -19.79 19.10 26.06
CA LEU A 41 -21.21 19.44 25.98
C LEU A 41 -22.07 18.61 26.96
N LEU A 42 -21.62 17.41 27.31
CA LEU A 42 -22.24 16.57 28.35
C LEU A 42 -21.84 16.96 29.78
N GLY A 43 -21.14 18.09 29.95
CA GLY A 43 -20.72 18.60 31.26
C GLY A 43 -19.40 18.03 31.78
N LEU A 44 -18.63 17.31 30.96
CA LEU A 44 -17.34 16.74 31.37
C LEU A 44 -16.19 17.73 31.18
N HIS A 45 -15.24 17.72 32.12
CA HIS A 45 -14.06 18.58 32.04
C HIS A 45 -13.02 18.00 31.07
N MET A 46 -13.04 18.45 29.82
CA MET A 46 -12.11 17.99 28.75
C MET A 46 -11.10 19.05 28.29
N GLY A 47 -11.10 20.23 28.92
CA GLY A 47 -10.26 21.36 28.49
C GLY A 47 -8.76 21.03 28.44
N PHE A 48 -8.27 20.21 29.38
CA PHE A 48 -6.87 19.80 29.44
C PHE A 48 -6.46 18.90 28.26
N LEU A 49 -7.29 17.92 27.89
CA LEU A 49 -7.02 17.05 26.73
C LEU A 49 -7.07 17.84 25.43
N ARG A 50 -8.03 18.77 25.30
CA ARG A 50 -8.13 19.63 24.11
C ARG A 50 -6.93 20.57 23.97
N ALA A 51 -6.42 21.12 25.07
CA ALA A 51 -5.21 21.93 25.06
C ALA A 51 -3.99 21.12 24.62
N ARG A 52 -3.82 19.90 25.17
CA ARG A 52 -2.75 18.98 24.75
C ARG A 52 -2.87 18.56 23.29
N LEU A 53 -4.08 18.27 22.83
CA LEU A 53 -4.36 17.93 21.43
C LEU A 53 -3.94 19.06 20.49
N LYS A 54 -4.30 20.31 20.80
CA LYS A 54 -3.87 21.48 20.02
C LYS A 54 -2.36 21.63 19.97
N GLN A 55 -1.68 21.42 21.09
CA GLN A 55 -0.22 21.47 21.13
C GLN A 55 0.39 20.40 20.21
N ASN A 56 -0.13 19.16 20.26
CA ASN A 56 0.30 18.08 19.39
C ASN A 56 0.08 18.40 17.90
N VAL A 57 -1.07 18.99 17.55
CA VAL A 57 -1.36 19.43 16.17
C VAL A 57 -0.37 20.49 15.71
N SER A 58 -0.10 21.49 16.55
CA SER A 58 0.87 22.54 16.21
C SER A 58 2.26 21.96 15.99
N MET A 59 2.71 21.09 16.88
CA MET A 59 4.01 20.41 16.73
C MET A 59 4.07 19.43 15.56
N ALA A 60 2.96 18.83 15.14
CA ALA A 60 2.95 17.83 14.08
C ALA A 60 2.77 18.43 12.67
N PHE A 61 2.29 19.67 12.57
CA PHE A 61 1.88 20.25 11.28
C PHE A 61 2.24 21.72 11.05
N GLU A 62 2.50 22.50 12.09
CA GLU A 62 2.65 23.95 11.96
C GLU A 62 4.11 24.41 12.05
N SER A 63 5.01 23.59 12.62
CA SER A 63 6.44 23.92 12.65
C SER A 63 7.15 23.50 11.36
N GLU A 64 8.15 24.30 10.97
CA GLU A 64 9.02 24.02 9.82
C GLU A 64 9.73 22.65 9.97
N ASP A 65 10.20 22.33 11.17
CA ASP A 65 10.81 21.03 11.48
C ASP A 65 9.83 19.87 11.30
N ALA A 66 8.54 20.06 11.61
CA ALA A 66 7.52 19.04 11.41
C ALA A 66 7.24 18.79 9.93
N LEU A 67 7.18 19.85 9.12
CA LEU A 67 7.01 19.74 7.67
C LEU A 67 8.19 19.01 7.02
N ASN A 68 9.43 19.38 7.41
CA ASN A 68 10.64 18.71 6.92
C ASN A 68 10.70 17.24 7.34
N THR A 69 10.35 16.94 8.59
CA THR A 69 10.32 15.56 9.10
C THR A 69 9.27 14.71 8.39
N ARG A 70 8.07 15.25 8.13
CA ARG A 70 7.02 14.55 7.37
C ARG A 70 7.45 14.28 5.94
N ARG A 71 8.01 15.28 5.26
CA ARG A 71 8.51 15.12 3.88
C ARG A 71 9.59 14.04 3.80
N TYR A 72 10.47 13.96 4.79
CA TYR A 72 11.45 12.87 4.91
C TYR A 72 10.75 11.50 4.99
N TRP A 73 9.78 11.34 5.89
CA TRP A 73 9.06 10.08 6.05
C TRP A 73 8.24 9.70 4.82
N ASP A 74 7.56 10.65 4.18
CA ASP A 74 6.82 10.40 2.95
C ASP A 74 7.76 9.96 1.82
N THR A 75 8.89 10.65 1.66
CA THR A 75 9.91 10.30 0.65
C THR A 75 10.49 8.91 0.92
N ARG A 76 10.79 8.60 2.19
CA ARG A 76 11.30 7.29 2.59
C ARG A 76 10.29 6.17 2.36
N MET A 77 9.03 6.37 2.74
CA MET A 77 7.99 5.35 2.54
C MET A 77 7.72 5.11 1.05
N ASN A 78 7.80 6.16 0.22
CA ASN A 78 7.75 6.02 -1.24
C ASN A 78 8.98 5.29 -1.79
N PHE A 79 10.17 5.57 -1.25
CA PHE A 79 11.39 4.87 -1.62
C PHE A 79 11.30 3.37 -1.30
N ASP A 80 10.94 3.02 -0.06
CA ASP A 80 10.79 1.63 0.39
C ASP A 80 9.76 0.88 -0.49
N ARG A 81 8.63 1.52 -0.82
CA ARG A 81 7.61 0.93 -1.72
C ARG A 81 8.14 0.71 -3.14
N ASN A 82 8.90 1.64 -3.67
CA ASN A 82 9.50 1.52 -5.00
C ASN A 82 10.62 0.46 -5.02
N GLU A 83 11.36 0.32 -3.92
CA GLU A 83 12.40 -0.68 -3.74
C GLU A 83 11.83 -2.10 -3.79
N ASP A 84 10.60 -2.33 -3.29
CA ASP A 84 9.92 -3.63 -3.40
C ASP A 84 9.29 -3.87 -4.78
N GLU A 85 8.86 -2.82 -5.48
CA GLU A 85 8.18 -2.92 -6.78
C GLU A 85 9.15 -3.29 -7.91
N ILE A 86 10.41 -2.81 -7.85
CA ILE A 86 11.45 -3.13 -8.85
C ILE A 86 11.74 -4.64 -8.92
N PRO A 87 12.12 -5.33 -7.83
CA PRO A 87 12.36 -6.78 -7.84
C PRO A 87 11.14 -7.59 -8.26
N TYR A 88 9.93 -7.13 -7.91
CA TYR A 88 8.69 -7.79 -8.32
C TYR A 88 8.50 -7.72 -9.84
N LEU A 89 8.70 -6.55 -10.45
CA LEU A 89 8.60 -6.39 -11.90
C LEU A 89 9.71 -7.14 -12.63
N ASP A 90 10.94 -7.15 -12.10
CA ASP A 90 12.05 -7.92 -12.66
C ASP A 90 11.75 -9.43 -12.69
N ALA A 91 11.20 -9.98 -11.60
CA ALA A 91 10.78 -11.39 -11.56
C ALA A 91 9.71 -11.70 -12.61
N LYS A 92 8.76 -10.78 -12.84
CA LYS A 92 7.73 -10.92 -13.87
C LYS A 92 8.32 -10.89 -15.28
N ILE A 93 9.30 -10.03 -15.54
CA ILE A 93 10.01 -9.95 -16.83
C ILE A 93 10.75 -11.26 -17.11
N VAL A 94 11.46 -11.81 -16.11
CA VAL A 94 12.16 -13.09 -16.25
C VAL A 94 11.18 -14.21 -16.63
N GLY A 95 10.05 -14.33 -15.92
CA GLY A 95 9.03 -15.33 -16.23
C GLY A 95 8.41 -15.19 -17.63
N LEU A 96 8.17 -13.95 -18.09
CA LEU A 96 7.68 -13.71 -19.44
C LEU A 96 8.70 -14.10 -20.52
N ASN A 97 9.99 -13.83 -20.29
CA ASN A 97 11.05 -14.23 -21.21
C ASN A 97 11.18 -15.76 -21.31
N GLU A 98 11.09 -16.47 -20.18
CA GLU A 98 11.10 -17.94 -20.18
C GLU A 98 9.94 -18.52 -21.00
N LEU A 99 8.74 -17.93 -20.87
CA LEU A 99 7.58 -18.32 -21.67
C LEU A 99 7.77 -18.03 -23.15
N SER A 100 8.36 -16.88 -23.50
CA SER A 100 8.70 -16.54 -24.89
C SER A 100 9.63 -17.59 -25.50
N VAL A 101 10.74 -17.91 -24.82
CA VAL A 101 11.71 -18.91 -25.28
C VAL A 101 11.08 -20.30 -25.42
N LYS A 102 10.10 -20.64 -24.57
CA LYS A 102 9.35 -21.89 -24.70
C LYS A 102 8.43 -21.87 -25.92
N CYS A 103 7.77 -20.74 -26.18
CA CYS A 103 6.92 -20.56 -27.36
C CYS A 103 7.74 -20.70 -28.65
N ASP A 104 8.88 -20.01 -28.73
CA ASP A 104 9.77 -20.03 -29.90
C ASP A 104 10.23 -21.44 -30.23
N ARG A 105 10.63 -22.22 -29.20
CA ARG A 105 10.96 -23.64 -29.37
C ARG A 105 9.78 -24.47 -29.88
N GLY A 106 8.58 -24.21 -29.39
CA GLY A 106 7.37 -24.89 -29.84
C GLY A 106 7.04 -24.60 -31.31
N VAL A 107 7.22 -23.35 -31.73
CA VAL A 107 7.03 -22.94 -33.13
C VAL A 107 8.02 -23.67 -34.04
N GLU A 108 9.30 -23.72 -33.66
CA GLU A 108 10.33 -24.38 -34.48
C GLU A 108 10.14 -25.91 -34.57
N ASP A 109 9.72 -26.56 -33.48
CA ASP A 109 9.38 -27.99 -33.49
C ASP A 109 8.18 -28.30 -34.41
N LEU A 110 7.12 -27.48 -34.33
CA LEU A 110 5.95 -27.63 -35.20
C LEU A 110 6.30 -27.40 -36.67
N LYS A 111 7.14 -26.40 -36.96
CA LYS A 111 7.64 -26.13 -38.30
C LYS A 111 8.41 -27.33 -38.86
N THR A 112 9.35 -27.87 -38.11
CA THR A 112 10.14 -29.05 -38.52
C THR A 112 9.23 -30.26 -38.81
N LYS A 113 8.22 -30.48 -37.97
CA LYS A 113 7.24 -31.56 -38.18
C LYS A 113 6.40 -31.36 -39.44
N ALA A 114 5.96 -30.13 -39.69
CA ALA A 114 5.20 -29.78 -40.89
C ALA A 114 6.02 -29.98 -42.17
N GLU A 115 7.26 -29.49 -42.19
CA GLU A 115 8.19 -29.66 -43.32
C GLU A 115 8.43 -31.15 -43.61
N LYS A 116 8.68 -31.95 -42.57
CA LYS A 116 8.84 -33.41 -42.72
C LYS A 116 7.59 -34.08 -43.29
N TYR A 117 6.41 -33.70 -42.83
CA TYR A 117 5.15 -34.25 -43.33
C TYR A 117 4.90 -33.87 -44.79
N MET A 118 5.21 -32.64 -45.19
CA MET A 118 5.08 -32.20 -46.58
C MET A 118 5.94 -33.02 -47.54
N VAL A 119 7.18 -33.36 -47.15
CA VAL A 119 8.06 -34.22 -47.95
C VAL A 119 7.43 -35.61 -48.14
N ILE A 120 6.99 -36.25 -47.06
CA ILE A 120 6.36 -37.59 -47.12
C ILE A 120 5.10 -37.57 -47.99
N PHE A 121 4.28 -36.53 -47.84
CA PHE A 121 3.06 -36.38 -48.64
C PHE A 121 3.38 -36.23 -50.13
N GLN A 122 4.40 -35.45 -50.49
CA GLN A 122 4.81 -35.29 -51.88
C GLN A 122 5.35 -36.59 -52.47
N GLU A 123 6.16 -37.33 -51.71
CA GLU A 123 6.65 -38.65 -52.12
C GLU A 123 5.49 -39.61 -52.44
N GLU A 124 4.47 -39.67 -51.58
CA GLU A 124 3.28 -40.51 -51.78
C GLU A 124 2.47 -40.09 -53.01
N VAL A 125 2.33 -38.79 -53.27
CA VAL A 125 1.65 -38.25 -54.46
C VAL A 125 2.41 -38.58 -55.75
N ASP A 126 3.75 -38.62 -55.68
CA ASP A 126 4.61 -38.86 -56.83
C ASP A 126 4.73 -40.36 -57.19
N VAL A 127 4.29 -41.27 -56.32
CA VAL A 127 4.19 -42.70 -56.67
C VAL A 127 3.08 -42.89 -57.71
N SER A 128 3.44 -43.44 -58.87
CA SER A 128 2.50 -43.77 -59.94
C SER A 128 1.60 -44.94 -59.51
N TRP A 129 0.30 -44.86 -59.83
CA TRP A 129 -0.67 -45.95 -59.66
C TRP A 129 -0.29 -47.21 -60.46
#